data_AF-A0A9X3GZG5-F1
#
_entry.id   AF-A0A9X3GZG5-F1
#
_cell.length_a   1.000
_cell.length_b   1.000
_cell.length_c   1.000
_cell.angle_alpha   90.00
_cell.angle_beta   90.00
_cell.angle_gamma   90.00
#
_symmetry.space_group_name_H-M   'P 1'
#
loop_
_entity.id
_entity.type
_entity.pdbx_description
1 polymer ?
#
loop_
_entity_poly.entity_id
_entity_poly.type
_entity_poly.pdbx_seq_one_letter_code
_entity_poly.pdbx_strand_id
1 'polypeptide(L)'
;MKRLIAIALLAAVPPGVAAAAPAPATFETGVLTIGGEMFAPAEILDARALPDVNGKVGMMLTLTTSAAKRLEGISGALVGKPMLIALDGKPLAGELIRKPIANGVIEIPGRWTLGDGEALARRISGRDPLPDDLAE
;
A
#
# COMPACT_ATOMS: atom_id res chain seq x y z
N MET A 1 68.20 -8.99 37.63
CA MET A 1 68.15 -7.53 37.43
C MET A 1 67.04 -7.21 36.43
N LYS A 2 66.13 -6.29 36.80
CA LYS A 2 65.15 -5.56 35.95
C LYS A 2 64.07 -6.42 35.22
N ARG A 3 62.81 -6.48 35.68
CA ARG A 3 61.72 -5.47 35.76
C ARG A 3 60.82 -5.43 34.52
N LEU A 4 59.53 -5.75 34.77
CA LEU A 4 58.29 -5.17 34.20
C LEU A 4 57.99 -5.60 32.74
N ILE A 5 56.76 -5.87 32.29
CA ILE A 5 55.46 -5.19 32.49
C ILE A 5 54.31 -6.20 32.22
N ALA A 6 53.23 -6.10 33.01
CA ALA A 6 51.94 -6.73 32.77
C ALA A 6 51.11 -5.94 31.75
N ILE A 7 50.41 -6.60 30.85
CA ILE A 7 49.25 -6.01 30.15
C ILE A 7 48.14 -7.06 30.11
N ALA A 8 47.11 -6.84 30.94
CA ALA A 8 45.82 -7.48 30.82
C ALA A 8 45.06 -6.82 29.66
N LEU A 9 44.74 -7.57 28.60
CA LEU A 9 43.79 -7.14 27.58
C LEU A 9 42.39 -7.57 28.02
N LEU A 10 41.66 -6.62 28.60
CA LEU A 10 40.21 -6.71 28.78
C LEU A 10 39.57 -6.30 27.44
N ALA A 11 39.09 -7.27 26.66
CA ALA A 11 38.33 -6.99 25.45
C ALA A 11 36.91 -6.55 25.84
N ALA A 12 36.65 -5.25 25.81
CA ALA A 12 35.31 -4.70 25.87
C ALA A 12 34.63 -4.88 24.50
N VAL A 13 33.64 -5.78 24.43
CA VAL A 13 32.74 -5.91 23.28
C VAL A 13 31.65 -4.83 23.44
N PRO A 14 31.49 -3.90 22.49
CA PRO A 14 30.40 -2.92 22.58
C PRO A 14 29.05 -3.59 22.34
N PRO A 15 27.98 -3.18 23.05
CA PRO A 15 26.63 -3.68 22.82
C PRO A 15 26.16 -3.31 21.41
N GLY A 16 25.57 -4.32 20.73
CA GLY A 16 25.17 -4.25 19.34
C GLY A 16 24.26 -3.07 19.02
N VAL A 17 24.59 -2.39 17.93
CA VAL A 17 23.73 -1.40 17.29
C VAL A 17 22.59 -2.18 16.63
N ALA A 18 21.38 -2.10 17.18
CA ALA A 18 20.19 -2.52 16.45
C ALA A 18 20.13 -1.66 15.18
N ALA A 19 20.29 -2.29 14.01
CA ALA A 19 20.14 -1.60 12.73
C ALA A 19 18.72 -1.05 12.68
N ALA A 20 18.58 0.27 12.78
CA ALA A 20 17.30 0.93 12.58
C ALA A 20 16.81 0.57 11.18
N ALA A 21 15.63 -0.04 11.08
CA ALA A 21 15.00 -0.27 9.79
C ALA A 21 14.92 1.08 9.05
N PRO A 22 15.31 1.14 7.76
CA PRO A 22 15.25 2.37 7.00
C PRO A 22 13.82 2.91 7.04
N ALA A 23 13.67 4.22 7.25
CA ALA A 23 12.37 4.86 7.21
C ALA A 23 11.70 4.55 5.84
N PRO A 24 10.40 4.21 5.82
CA PRO A 24 9.72 3.86 4.59
C PRO A 24 9.80 5.02 3.59
N ALA A 25 10.11 4.71 2.33
CA ALA A 25 10.12 5.70 1.27
C ALA A 25 8.72 6.29 1.08
N THR A 26 8.65 7.62 0.99
CA THR A 26 7.42 8.35 0.70
C THR A 26 7.40 8.81 -0.76
N PHE A 27 6.29 8.60 -1.45
CA PHE A 27 6.11 8.95 -2.86
C PHE A 27 5.14 10.12 -3.04
N GLU A 28 5.23 10.81 -4.18
CA GLU A 28 4.22 11.81 -4.57
C GLU A 28 2.86 11.14 -4.74
N THR A 29 1.83 11.70 -4.11
CA THR A 29 0.47 11.14 -4.12
C THR A 29 -0.49 11.94 -4.97
N GLY A 30 -1.33 11.25 -5.72
CA GLY A 30 -2.47 11.85 -6.42
C GLY A 30 -3.75 11.90 -5.56
N VAL A 31 -4.82 12.43 -6.14
CA VAL A 31 -6.16 12.46 -5.56
C VAL A 31 -6.96 11.26 -6.05
N LEU A 32 -7.10 10.23 -5.21
CA LEU A 32 -7.97 9.09 -5.49
C LEU A 32 -9.43 9.48 -5.24
N THR A 33 -10.30 9.21 -6.22
CA THR A 33 -11.75 9.32 -6.05
C THR A 33 -12.44 7.99 -6.36
N ILE A 34 -13.43 7.64 -5.55
CA ILE A 34 -14.24 6.43 -5.68
C ILE A 34 -15.71 6.81 -5.55
N GLY A 35 -16.50 6.57 -6.60
CA GLY A 35 -17.91 6.96 -6.63
C GLY A 35 -18.14 8.47 -6.47
N GLY A 36 -17.14 9.29 -6.82
CA GLY A 36 -17.19 10.75 -6.70
C GLY A 36 -16.65 11.31 -5.37
N GLU A 37 -16.33 10.45 -4.39
CA GLU A 37 -15.79 10.86 -3.09
C GLU A 37 -14.27 10.72 -3.07
N MET A 38 -13.60 11.65 -2.40
CA MET A 38 -12.13 11.65 -2.25
C MET A 38 -11.68 10.71 -1.13
N PHE A 39 -10.57 10.00 -1.37
CA PHE A 39 -9.89 9.16 -0.40
C PHE A 39 -8.44 9.64 -0.27
N ALA A 40 -8.02 10.01 0.94
CA ALA A 40 -6.67 10.48 1.18
C ALA A 40 -5.68 9.30 1.24
N PRO A 41 -4.39 9.50 0.89
CA PRO A 41 -3.39 8.43 0.95
C PRO A 41 -3.23 7.78 2.33
N ALA A 42 -3.46 8.54 3.41
CA ALA A 42 -3.45 8.03 4.78
C ALA A 42 -4.60 7.05 5.08
N GLU A 43 -5.65 7.05 4.25
CA GLU A 43 -6.79 6.14 4.36
C GLU A 43 -6.56 4.81 3.64
N ILE A 44 -5.47 4.71 2.90
CA ILE A 44 -5.01 3.51 2.22
C ILE A 44 -4.04 2.79 3.15
N LEU A 45 -4.40 1.58 3.57
CA LEU A 45 -3.51 0.71 4.34
C LEU A 45 -2.47 0.05 3.43
N ASP A 46 -2.93 -0.49 2.31
CA ASP A 46 -2.09 -1.14 1.31
C ASP A 46 -2.63 -0.86 -0.10
N ALA A 47 -1.72 -0.70 -1.05
CA ALA A 47 -2.04 -0.68 -2.48
C ALA A 47 -0.97 -1.50 -3.18
N ARG A 48 -1.39 -2.53 -3.92
CA ARG A 48 -0.45 -3.42 -4.61
C ARG A 48 -0.91 -3.82 -5.98
N ALA A 49 0.04 -3.83 -6.91
CA ALA A 49 -0.14 -4.35 -8.25
C ALA A 49 -0.28 -5.88 -8.19
N LEU A 50 -1.32 -6.42 -8.82
CA LEU A 50 -1.58 -7.86 -8.88
C LEU A 50 -1.55 -8.31 -10.34
N PRO A 51 -0.50 -9.05 -10.76
CA PRO A 51 -0.51 -9.76 -12.04
C PRO A 51 -1.61 -10.83 -12.06
N ASP A 52 -2.37 -10.86 -13.15
CA ASP A 52 -3.31 -11.92 -13.44
C ASP A 52 -2.64 -13.03 -14.29
N VAL A 53 -3.35 -14.15 -14.43
CA VAL A 53 -2.89 -15.31 -15.22
C VAL A 53 -2.72 -15.02 -16.73
N ASN A 54 -3.26 -13.91 -17.22
CA ASN A 54 -3.19 -13.49 -18.61
C ASN A 54 -2.08 -12.44 -18.85
N GLY A 55 -1.26 -12.15 -17.84
CA GLY A 55 -0.20 -11.15 -17.89
C GLY A 55 -0.70 -9.71 -17.84
N LYS A 56 -1.96 -9.48 -17.44
CA LYS A 56 -2.51 -8.15 -17.16
C LYS A 56 -2.33 -7.84 -15.69
N VAL A 57 -2.01 -6.60 -15.38
CA VAL A 57 -1.87 -6.17 -13.99
C VAL A 57 -3.09 -5.33 -13.60
N GLY A 58 -3.79 -5.78 -12.56
CA GLY A 58 -4.76 -5.00 -11.81
C GLY A 58 -4.14 -4.49 -10.51
N MET A 59 -4.97 -3.99 -9.60
CA MET A 59 -4.52 -3.52 -8.30
C MET A 59 -5.49 -3.93 -7.21
N MET A 60 -4.96 -4.33 -6.05
CA MET A 60 -5.73 -4.46 -4.83
C MET A 60 -5.45 -3.28 -3.92
N LEU A 61 -6.52 -2.68 -3.42
CA LEU A 61 -6.50 -1.57 -2.49
C LEU A 61 -7.16 -1.99 -1.18
N THR A 62 -6.46 -1.82 -0.07
CA THR A 62 -6.98 -2.07 1.28
C THR A 62 -7.14 -0.74 1.99
N LEU A 63 -8.35 -0.46 2.47
CA LEU A 63 -8.70 0.79 3.16
C LEU A 63 -8.65 0.63 4.68
N THR A 64 -8.45 1.75 5.37
CA THR A 64 -8.72 1.85 6.80
C THR A 64 -10.19 1.54 7.11
N THR A 65 -10.50 1.11 8.33
CA THR A 65 -11.88 0.78 8.73
C THR A 65 -12.85 1.95 8.58
N SER A 66 -12.41 3.20 8.84
CA SER A 66 -13.24 4.38 8.67
C SER A 66 -13.55 4.65 7.19
N ALA A 67 -12.56 4.53 6.31
CA ALA A 67 -12.73 4.67 4.87
C ALA A 67 -13.55 3.52 4.27
N ALA A 68 -13.39 2.29 4.78
CA ALA A 68 -14.17 1.13 4.39
C ALA A 68 -15.67 1.34 4.66
N LYS A 69 -16.05 1.86 5.84
CA LYS A 69 -17.45 2.19 6.15
C LYS A 69 -18.02 3.27 5.21
N ARG A 70 -17.21 4.25 4.83
CA ARG A 70 -17.62 5.27 3.84
C ARG A 70 -17.85 4.64 2.47
N LEU A 71 -16.92 3.81 2.02
CA LEU A 71 -17.04 3.05 0.78
C LEU A 71 -18.29 2.18 0.77
N GLU A 72 -18.62 1.51 1.87
CA GLU A 72 -19.83 0.70 1.99
C GLU A 72 -21.09 1.54 1.72
N GLY A 73 -21.17 2.74 2.31
CA GLY A 73 -22.27 3.69 2.06
C GLY A 73 -22.34 4.15 0.60
N ILE A 74 -21.20 4.54 0.01
CA ILE A 74 -21.09 4.97 -1.40
C ILE A 74 -21.54 3.84 -2.35
N SER A 75 -20.95 2.66 -2.18
CA SER A 75 -21.25 1.49 -3.02
C SER A 75 -22.69 1.01 -2.84
N GLY A 76 -23.24 1.09 -1.62
CA GLY A 76 -24.65 0.81 -1.36
C GLY A 76 -25.61 1.72 -2.13
N ALA A 77 -25.31 3.01 -2.22
CA ALA A 77 -26.09 3.96 -3.03
C ALA A 77 -25.96 3.73 -4.56
N LEU A 78 -24.92 3.00 -4.98
CA LEU A 78 -24.61 2.71 -6.37
C LEU A 78 -24.98 1.28 -6.80
N VAL A 79 -25.70 0.51 -5.99
CA VAL A 79 -26.15 -0.84 -6.39
C VAL A 79 -26.95 -0.78 -7.69
N GLY A 80 -26.54 -1.61 -8.66
CA GLY A 80 -27.09 -1.65 -10.02
C GLY A 80 -26.51 -0.59 -10.97
N LYS A 81 -25.55 0.23 -10.51
CA LYS A 81 -24.92 1.31 -11.29
C LYS A 81 -23.39 1.14 -11.32
N PRO A 82 -22.72 1.73 -12.33
CA PRO A 82 -21.27 1.82 -12.33
C PRO A 82 -20.75 2.74 -11.21
N MET A 83 -19.71 2.30 -10.51
CA MET A 83 -18.91 3.11 -9.59
C MET A 83 -17.58 3.44 -10.25
N LEU A 84 -17.38 4.72 -10.56
CA LEU A 84 -16.15 5.21 -11.17
C LEU A 84 -15.03 5.28 -10.13
N ILE A 85 -13.85 4.82 -10.51
CA ILE A 85 -12.60 4.96 -9.77
C ILE A 85 -11.67 5.82 -10.62
N ALA A 86 -11.11 6.89 -10.06
CA ALA A 86 -10.24 7.80 -10.79
C ALA A 86 -9.08 8.29 -9.92
N LEU A 87 -7.97 8.66 -10.56
CA LEU A 87 -6.83 9.31 -9.94
C LEU A 87 -6.55 10.62 -10.65
N ASP A 88 -6.50 11.73 -9.91
CA ASP A 88 -6.33 13.08 -10.46
C ASP A 88 -7.39 13.41 -11.54
N GLY A 89 -8.62 12.92 -11.33
CA GLY A 89 -9.73 13.07 -12.27
C GLY A 89 -9.65 12.20 -13.53
N LYS A 90 -8.58 11.40 -13.71
CA LYS A 90 -8.45 10.45 -14.82
C LYS A 90 -9.08 9.11 -14.44
N PRO A 91 -10.08 8.60 -15.19
CA PRO A 91 -10.66 7.29 -14.95
C PRO A 91 -9.62 6.17 -14.95
N LEU A 92 -9.64 5.35 -13.91
CA LEU A 92 -8.89 4.08 -13.83
C LEU A 92 -9.81 2.90 -14.20
N ALA A 93 -10.99 2.84 -13.59
CA ALA A 93 -11.96 1.76 -13.79
C ALA A 93 -13.40 2.22 -13.52
N GLY A 94 -14.38 1.44 -13.99
CA GLY A 94 -15.80 1.66 -13.72
C GLY A 94 -16.49 0.33 -13.42
N GLU A 95 -16.69 0.03 -12.14
CA GLU A 95 -17.18 -1.27 -11.71
C GLU A 95 -18.70 -1.28 -11.51
N LEU A 96 -19.38 -2.28 -12.06
CA LEU A 96 -20.81 -2.46 -11.82
C LEU A 96 -21.01 -2.99 -10.39
N ILE A 97 -21.62 -2.18 -9.52
CA ILE A 97 -21.84 -2.56 -8.13
C ILE A 97 -23.04 -3.46 -8.00
N ARG A 98 -22.80 -4.70 -7.56
CA ARG A 98 -23.85 -5.71 -7.34
C ARG A 98 -24.34 -5.75 -5.90
N LYS A 99 -23.48 -5.37 -4.96
CA LYS A 99 -23.73 -5.31 -3.51
C LYS A 99 -22.80 -4.28 -2.87
N PRO A 100 -23.14 -3.73 -1.70
CA PRO A 100 -22.22 -2.88 -0.93
C PRO A 100 -20.87 -3.57 -0.68
N ILE A 101 -19.80 -2.80 -0.73
CA ILE A 101 -18.42 -3.25 -0.45
C ILE A 101 -18.10 -2.93 1.01
N ALA A 102 -18.27 -3.93 1.89
CA ALA A 102 -18.16 -3.75 3.34
C ALA A 102 -16.78 -4.14 3.92
N ASN A 103 -15.97 -4.91 3.19
CA ASN A 103 -14.67 -5.42 3.68
C ASN A 103 -13.52 -4.42 3.55
N GLY A 104 -13.74 -3.25 2.91
CA GLY A 104 -12.70 -2.25 2.71
C GLY A 104 -11.60 -2.66 1.72
N VAL A 105 -11.81 -3.73 0.96
CA VAL A 105 -10.88 -4.19 -0.07
C VAL A 105 -11.52 -4.00 -1.43
N ILE A 106 -10.82 -3.34 -2.35
CA ILE A 106 -11.27 -3.11 -3.72
C ILE A 106 -10.22 -3.64 -4.68
N GLU A 107 -10.67 -4.39 -5.68
CA GLU A 107 -9.87 -4.69 -6.86
C GLU A 107 -10.17 -3.66 -7.95
N ILE A 108 -9.13 -2.98 -8.42
CA ILE A 108 -9.19 -2.07 -9.56
C ILE A 108 -8.67 -2.86 -10.76
N PRO A 109 -9.54 -3.29 -11.69
CA PRO A 109 -9.07 -3.98 -12.87
C PRO A 109 -8.25 -3.02 -13.73
N GLY A 110 -7.21 -3.58 -14.33
CA GLY A 110 -6.27 -2.84 -15.13
C GLY A 110 -5.67 -3.68 -16.24
N ARG A 111 -4.91 -3.00 -17.08
CA ARG A 111 -4.08 -3.62 -18.13
C ARG A 111 -2.70 -2.99 -18.12
N TRP A 112 -2.20 -2.70 -16.92
CA TRP A 112 -0.90 -2.11 -16.73
C TRP A 112 0.19 -3.16 -16.95
N THR A 113 1.41 -2.69 -17.21
CA THR A 113 2.60 -3.49 -16.94
C THR A 113 2.80 -3.57 -15.42
N LEU A 114 3.63 -4.50 -14.94
CA LEU A 114 3.92 -4.60 -13.50
C LEU A 114 4.53 -3.30 -12.95
N GLY A 115 5.54 -2.76 -13.63
CA GLY A 115 6.17 -1.51 -13.20
C GLY A 115 5.22 -0.31 -13.18
N ASP A 116 4.34 -0.19 -14.18
CA ASP A 116 3.33 0.87 -14.20
C ASP A 116 2.28 0.69 -13.10
N GLY A 117 1.87 -0.56 -12.83
CA GLY A 117 0.95 -0.90 -11.75
C GLY A 117 1.53 -0.57 -10.38
N GLU A 118 2.81 -0.88 -10.14
CA GLU A 118 3.51 -0.55 -8.90
C GLU A 118 3.69 0.95 -8.73
N ALA A 119 4.06 1.67 -9.79
CA ALA A 119 4.15 3.13 -9.76
C ALA A 119 2.80 3.78 -9.47
N LEU A 120 1.71 3.25 -10.05
CA LEU A 120 0.35 3.71 -9.77
C LEU A 120 -0.05 3.42 -8.33
N ALA A 121 0.27 2.24 -7.79
CA ALA A 121 -0.02 1.88 -6.41
C ALA A 121 0.67 2.82 -5.42
N ARG A 122 1.96 3.12 -5.65
CA ARG A 122 2.72 4.11 -4.88
C ARG A 122 2.11 5.51 -4.96
N ARG A 123 1.64 5.92 -6.14
CA ARG A 123 0.96 7.22 -6.33
C ARG A 123 -0.38 7.30 -5.57
N ILE A 124 -1.03 6.17 -5.31
CA ILE A 124 -2.28 6.12 -4.54
C ILE A 124 -2.01 6.11 -3.03
N SER A 125 -1.09 5.27 -2.56
CA SER A 125 -0.86 5.04 -1.11
C SER A 125 0.23 5.94 -0.50
N GLY A 126 1.08 6.53 -1.34
CA GLY A 126 2.25 7.31 -0.93
C GLY A 126 3.41 6.47 -0.39
N ARG A 127 3.34 5.14 -0.51
CA ARG A 127 4.33 4.20 0.07
C ARG A 127 4.48 2.95 -0.80
N ASP A 128 5.53 2.17 -0.54
CA ASP A 128 5.65 0.83 -1.10
C ASP A 128 4.55 -0.10 -0.56
N PRO A 129 4.14 -1.14 -1.31
CA PRO A 129 3.19 -2.12 -0.82
C PRO A 129 3.71 -2.79 0.45
N LEU A 130 2.80 -3.20 1.32
CA LEU A 130 3.18 -3.98 2.49
C LEU A 130 3.88 -5.27 2.03
N PRO A 131 4.94 -5.72 2.75
CA PRO A 131 5.57 -6.98 2.44
C PRO A 131 4.52 -8.08 2.51
N ASP A 132 4.64 -9.07 1.62
CA ASP A 132 3.93 -10.32 1.82
C ASP A 132 4.52 -10.93 3.09
N ASP A 133 3.72 -11.04 4.15
CA ASP A 133 4.15 -11.68 5.39
C ASP A 133 4.54 -13.13 5.07
N LEU A 134 5.83 -13.38 4.80
CA LEU A 134 6.43 -14.71 4.73
C LEU A 134 6.82 -15.20 6.14
N ALA A 135 6.28 -14.59 7.19
CA ALA A 135 6.44 -15.05 8.56
C ALA A 135 5.33 -16.07 8.87
N GLU A 136 5.58 -17.35 8.52
CA GLU A 136 5.03 -18.46 9.30
C GLU A 136 5.60 -18.47 10.72
#